data_AF-A0A6J2R6R9-F1
#
_entry.id   AF-A0A6J2R6R9-F1
#
_cell.length_a   1.000
_cell.length_b   1.000
_cell.length_c   1.000
_cell.angle_alpha   90.00
_cell.angle_beta   90.00
_cell.angle_gamma   90.00
#
_symmetry.space_group_name_H-M   'P 1'
#
loop_
_entity.id
_entity.type
_entity.pdbx_description
1 polymer ?
#
loop_
_entity_poly.entity_id
_entity_poly.type
_entity_poly.pdbx_seq_one_letter_code
_entity_poly.pdbx_strand_id
1 'polypeptide(L)'
;MAVFKEDDRALTAARLQINEEYQKNKNETSEENIKKMMKMGSDVEAVLREGVLQMEHVGENKLLLRPRESLLLENVPYSDEPRKKSR
;
A
#
# COMPACT_ATOMS: atom_id res chain seq x y z
N MET A 1 12.07 -2.08 -1.64
CA MET A 1 10.67 -2.46 -1.31
C MET A 1 9.83 -2.30 -2.55
N ALA A 2 9.17 -3.35 -3.03
CA ALA A 2 8.23 -3.29 -4.15
C ALA A 2 6.84 -3.69 -3.65
N VAL A 3 5.83 -2.83 -3.86
CA VAL A 3 4.42 -3.08 -3.46
C VAL A 3 3.78 -4.11 -4.39
N PHE A 4 4.09 -4.04 -5.68
CA PHE A 4 3.59 -4.91 -6.74
C PHE A 4 4.73 -5.82 -7.25
N LYS A 5 5.22 -6.72 -6.38
CA LYS A 5 6.30 -7.65 -6.74
C LYS A 5 5.79 -8.65 -7.78
N GLU A 6 6.49 -8.73 -8.92
CA GLU A 6 6.16 -9.63 -10.05
C GLU A 6 4.74 -9.42 -10.62
N ASP A 7 4.11 -8.29 -10.32
CA ASP A 7 2.80 -7.90 -10.84
C ASP A 7 2.95 -6.64 -11.68
N ASP A 8 3.54 -6.82 -12.87
CA ASP A 8 3.80 -5.72 -13.81
C ASP A 8 2.52 -5.04 -14.28
N ARG A 9 1.40 -5.76 -14.28
CA ARG A 9 0.08 -5.22 -14.65
C ARG A 9 -0.38 -4.20 -13.62
N ALA A 10 -0.43 -4.58 -12.34
CA ALA A 10 -0.82 -3.66 -11.27
C ALA A 10 0.18 -2.50 -11.13
N LEU A 11 1.48 -2.78 -11.26
CA LEU A 11 2.52 -1.75 -11.26
C LEU A 11 2.33 -0.73 -12.38
N THR A 12 2.04 -1.19 -13.60
CA THR A 12 1.82 -0.32 -14.77
C THR A 12 0.54 0.50 -14.60
N ALA A 13 -0.55 -0.12 -14.16
CA ALA A 13 -1.81 0.58 -13.90
C ALA A 13 -1.65 1.67 -12.83
N ALA A 14 -0.95 1.37 -11.73
CA ALA A 14 -0.66 2.36 -10.68
C ALA A 14 0.18 3.53 -11.21
N ARG A 15 1.22 3.23 -12.01
CA ARG A 15 2.06 4.27 -12.65
C ARG A 15 1.25 5.16 -13.58
N LEU A 16 0.38 4.59 -14.40
CA LEU A 16 -0.49 5.34 -15.31
C LEU A 16 -1.41 6.28 -14.52
N GLN A 17 -2.12 5.76 -13.53
CA GLN A 17 -3.03 6.56 -12.71
C GLN A 17 -2.30 7.73 -12.01
N ILE A 18 -1.14 7.47 -11.41
CA ILE A 18 -0.33 8.50 -10.76
C ILE A 18 0.05 9.56 -11.80
N ASN A 19 0.60 9.16 -12.95
CA ASN A 19 1.01 10.10 -13.98
C ASN A 19 -0.16 10.93 -14.50
N GLU A 20 -1.34 10.34 -14.72
CA GLU A 20 -2.54 11.06 -15.14
C GLU A 20 -2.95 12.13 -14.13
N GLU A 21 -2.98 11.81 -12.83
CA GLU A 21 -3.31 12.80 -11.80
C GLU A 21 -2.29 13.93 -11.73
N TYR A 22 -0.99 13.64 -11.87
CA TYR A 22 0.03 14.69 -11.92
C TYR A 22 -0.09 15.56 -13.19
N GLN A 23 -0.41 14.97 -14.34
CA GLN A 23 -0.60 15.74 -15.58
C GLN A 23 -1.82 16.66 -15.49
N LYS A 24 -2.94 16.19 -14.91
CA LYS A 24 -4.15 17.00 -14.71
C LYS A 24 -3.87 18.25 -13.87
N ASN A 25 -2.99 18.13 -12.87
CA ASN A 25 -2.69 19.20 -11.92
C ASN A 25 -1.41 19.99 -12.24
N LYS A 26 -0.76 19.73 -13.40
CA LYS A 26 0.53 20.30 -13.77
C LYS A 26 0.58 21.83 -13.77
N ASN A 27 -0.54 22.48 -14.09
CA ASN A 27 -0.62 23.93 -14.22
C ASN A 27 -1.19 24.62 -12.96
N GLU A 28 -1.35 23.90 -11.85
CA GLU A 28 -1.75 24.51 -10.58
C GLU A 28 -0.66 25.49 -10.09
N THR A 29 -1.08 26.68 -9.67
CA THR A 29 -0.18 27.75 -9.19
C THR A 29 -0.46 28.14 -7.75
N SER A 30 -1.56 27.68 -7.17
CA SER A 30 -1.90 27.90 -5.77
C SER A 30 -0.99 27.08 -4.85
N GLU A 31 -0.18 27.75 -4.05
CA GLU A 31 0.72 27.11 -3.09
C GLU A 31 -0.04 26.22 -2.09
N GLU A 32 -1.24 26.64 -1.67
CA GLU A 32 -2.08 25.86 -0.77
C GLU A 32 -2.55 24.55 -1.41
N ASN A 33 -3.00 24.60 -2.67
CA ASN A 33 -3.45 23.41 -3.39
C ASN A 33 -2.28 22.46 -3.66
N ILE A 34 -1.11 22.99 -4.03
CA ILE A 34 0.11 22.19 -4.23
C ILE A 34 0.46 21.43 -2.94
N LYS A 35 0.45 22.11 -1.78
CA LYS A 35 0.71 21.45 -0.49
C LYS A 35 -0.28 20.33 -0.18
N LYS A 36 -1.57 20.55 -0.46
CA LYS A 36 -2.61 19.52 -0.27
C LYS A 36 -2.38 18.31 -1.19
N MET A 37 -2.06 18.54 -2.46
CA MET A 37 -1.78 17.47 -3.42
C MET A 37 -0.53 16.67 -3.05
N MET A 38 0.53 17.34 -2.59
CA MET A 38 1.73 16.68 -2.09
C MET A 38 1.42 15.79 -0.88
N LYS A 39 0.63 16.30 0.07
CA LYS A 39 0.18 15.49 1.21
C LYS A 39 -0.63 14.28 0.77
N MET A 40 -1.59 14.46 -0.14
CA MET A 40 -2.38 13.37 -0.69
C MET A 40 -1.50 12.30 -1.34
N GLY A 41 -0.47 12.69 -2.10
CA GLY A 41 0.50 11.76 -2.68
C GLY A 41 1.23 10.92 -1.62
N SER A 42 1.71 11.57 -0.54
CA SER A 42 2.35 10.87 0.58
C SER A 42 1.38 9.94 1.32
N ASP A 43 0.15 10.37 1.55
CA ASP A 43 -0.88 9.56 2.22
C ASP A 43 -1.22 8.31 1.38
N VAL A 44 -1.34 8.46 0.05
CA VAL A 44 -1.53 7.33 -0.89
C VAL A 44 -0.33 6.39 -0.86
N GLU A 45 0.90 6.90 -0.83
CA GLU A 45 2.10 6.07 -0.73
C GLU A 45 2.08 5.21 0.53
N ALA A 46 1.74 5.79 1.68
CA ALA A 46 1.64 5.07 2.95
C ALA A 46 0.61 3.93 2.86
N VAL A 47 -0.58 4.21 2.29
CA VAL A 47 -1.63 3.20 2.09
C VAL A 47 -1.16 2.06 1.18
N LEU A 48 -0.46 2.37 0.07
CA LEU A 48 0.11 1.32 -0.79
C LEU A 48 1.21 0.52 -0.07
N ARG A 49 2.04 1.20 0.72
CA ARG A 49 3.17 0.61 1.44
C ARG A 49 2.75 -0.26 2.62
N GLU A 50 1.60 -0.01 3.23
CA GLU A 50 1.17 -0.70 4.44
C GLU A 50 -0.07 -1.58 4.23
N GLY A 51 -1.01 -1.15 3.38
CA GLY A 51 -2.31 -1.81 3.22
C GLY A 51 -2.40 -2.83 2.09
N VAL A 52 -1.48 -2.81 1.12
CA VAL A 52 -1.54 -3.74 -0.03
C VAL A 52 -0.90 -5.09 0.32
N LEU A 53 -1.65 -6.16 0.11
CA LEU A 53 -1.22 -7.56 0.19
C LEU A 53 -1.42 -8.22 -1.18
N GLN A 54 -0.36 -8.80 -1.74
CA GLN A 54 -0.44 -9.54 -2.99
C GLN A 54 -0.83 -11.00 -2.74
N MET A 55 -1.54 -11.59 -3.70
CA MET A 55 -1.91 -12.99 -3.67
C MET A 55 -1.92 -13.59 -5.08
N GLU A 56 -1.70 -14.89 -5.17
CA GLU A 56 -1.72 -15.65 -6.42
C GLU A 56 -2.75 -16.78 -6.33
N HIS A 57 -3.53 -17.00 -7.39
CA HIS A 57 -4.44 -18.12 -7.48
C HIS A 57 -3.68 -19.37 -7.94
N VAL A 58 -3.56 -20.37 -7.07
CA VAL A 58 -2.68 -21.54 -7.28
C VAL A 58 -3.43 -22.87 -7.45
N GLY A 59 -4.76 -22.84 -7.52
CA GLY A 59 -5.59 -24.03 -7.73
C GLY A 59 -7.04 -23.80 -7.35
N GLU A 60 -7.87 -24.82 -7.49
CA GLU A 60 -9.30 -24.74 -7.16
C GLU A 60 -9.48 -24.34 -5.69
N ASN A 61 -10.12 -23.18 -5.48
CA ASN A 61 -10.37 -22.58 -4.17
C ASN A 61 -9.09 -22.37 -3.32
N LYS A 62 -7.91 -22.21 -3.94
CA LYS A 62 -6.64 -22.02 -3.23
C LYS A 62 -5.92 -20.75 -3.65
N LEU A 63 -5.59 -19.93 -2.66
CA LEU A 63 -4.82 -18.68 -2.82
C LEU A 63 -3.49 -18.78 -2.06
N LEU A 64 -2.42 -18.33 -2.69
CA LEU A 64 -1.10 -18.14 -2.08
C LEU A 64 -0.91 -16.67 -1.76
N LEU A 65 -0.89 -16.32 -0.47
CA LEU A 65 -0.61 -14.96 -0.03
C LEU A 65 0.89 -14.68 -0.13
N ARG A 66 1.25 -13.47 -0.55
CA ARG A 66 2.63 -12.98 -0.63
C ARG A 66 2.79 -11.74 0.27
N PRO A 67 2.75 -11.91 1.60
CA PRO A 67 2.91 -10.78 2.52
C PRO A 67 4.32 -10.22 2.48
N ARG A 68 4.44 -8.93 2.82
CA ARG A 68 5.75 -8.29 3.00
C ARG A 68 6.26 -8.59 4.40
N GLU A 69 7.43 -9.20 4.50
CA GLU A 69 8.04 -9.61 5.77
C GLU A 69 8.15 -8.45 6.77
N SER A 70 8.48 -7.25 6.29
CA SER A 70 8.58 -6.04 7.12
C SER A 70 7.27 -5.59 7.77
N LEU A 71 6.12 -6.11 7.30
CA LEU A 71 4.79 -5.81 7.85
C LEU A 71 4.24 -6.98 8.68
N LEU A 72 4.95 -8.11 8.73
CA LEU A 72 4.55 -9.23 9.56
C LEU A 72 4.81 -8.88 11.02
N LEU A 73 3.84 -9.21 11.87
CA LEU A 73 3.97 -9.09 13.31
C LEU A 73 4.50 -10.39 13.89
N GLU A 74 5.21 -10.30 15.01
CA GLU A 74 5.56 -11.49 15.78
C GLU A 74 4.29 -12.25 16.17
N ASN A 75 4.30 -13.55 15.90
CA ASN A 75 3.21 -14.40 16.29
C ASN A 75 3.19 -14.50 17.82
N VAL A 76 2.14 -13.98 18.44
CA VAL A 76 1.90 -14.15 19.87
C VAL A 76 0.79 -15.20 19.99
N PRO A 77 1.03 -16.32 20.70
CA PRO A 77 -0.02 -17.31 20.96
C PRO A 77 -1.29 -16.63 21.46
N TYR A 78 -2.42 -17.12 20.98
CA TYR A 78 -3.71 -16.68 21.50
C TYR A 78 -3.76 -16.95 23.02
N SER A 79 -4.21 -15.95 23.78
CA SER A 79 -4.44 -16.05 25.22
C SER A 79 -5.76 -15.36 25.53
N ASP A 80 -6.60 -16.03 26.32
CA ASP A 80 -7.86 -15.47 26.82
C ASP A 80 -7.63 -14.38 27.88
N GLU A 81 -6.41 -14.29 28.43
CA GLU A 81 -6.06 -13.25 29.39
C GLU A 81 -5.81 -11.91 28.70
N PRO A 82 -6.39 -10.80 29.18
CA PRO A 82 -6.15 -9.48 28.62
C PRO A 82 -4.66 -9.14 28.66
N ARG A 83 -4.06 -8.83 27.50
CA ARG A 83 -2.68 -8.32 27.46
C ARG A 83 -2.60 -6.99 28.22
N LYS A 84 -1.78 -6.94 29.27
CA LYS A 84 -1.38 -5.68 29.90
C LYS A 84 -0.61 -4.88 28.85
N LYS A 85 -1.04 -3.65 28.55
CA LYS A 85 -0.30 -2.76 27.64
C LYS A 85 1.12 -2.56 28.20
N SER A 86 2.13 -3.05 27.49
CA SER A 86 3.52 -2.68 27.72
C SER A 86 3.70 -1.20 27.37
N ARG A 87 4.36 -0.48 28.28
CA ARG A 87 4.58 0.98 28.25
C ARG A 87 5.55 1.38 27.15
#